data_AF-A0A926WXS4-F1
#
_entry.id   AF-A0A926WXS4-F1
#
_cell.length_a   1.000
_cell.length_b   1.000
_cell.length_c   1.000
_cell.angle_alpha   90.00
_cell.angle_beta   90.00
_cell.angle_gamma   90.00
#
_symmetry.space_group_name_H-M   'P 1'
#
loop_
_entity.id
_entity.type
_entity.pdbx_description
1 polymer ?
#
loop_
_entity_poly.entity_id
_entity_poly.type
_entity_poly.pdbx_seq_one_letter_code
_entity_poly.pdbx_strand_id
1 'polypeptide(L)'
;MGRIVEFNEANWELIYNFSTTAVLFSANSYTPISPIDAPILLETDIVAVYIDTTVPDGRNWRYGGYTEQRFRSGIIIGGSNDAAGEPYNLWIGKITTLFFPRISAQYSLKFYPPKWFKDVSLQVWQYTGIDDESSDIASVQEFSNINFKLDQLLEKVNAV
;
A
#
# COMPACT_ATOMS: atom_id res chain seq x y z
N MET A 1 -18.64 -7.41 3.02
CA MET A 1 -18.27 -7.21 1.60
C MET A 1 -16.84 -7.66 1.44
N GLY A 2 -16.54 -8.44 0.40
CA GLY A 2 -15.17 -8.89 0.10
C GLY A 2 -14.64 -8.11 -1.08
N ARG A 3 -13.43 -7.55 -0.95
CA ARG A 3 -12.67 -6.99 -2.06
C ARG A 3 -12.01 -8.15 -2.81
N ILE A 4 -12.18 -8.22 -4.12
CA ILE A 4 -11.56 -9.26 -4.96
C ILE A 4 -10.54 -8.55 -5.86
N VAL A 5 -9.30 -9.00 -5.76
CA VAL A 5 -8.16 -8.42 -6.49
C VAL A 5 -7.40 -9.56 -7.15
N GLU A 6 -7.05 -9.38 -8.42
CA GLU A 6 -6.29 -10.38 -9.17
C GLU A 6 -4.80 -10.05 -9.14
N PHE A 7 -4.05 -10.72 -8.27
CA PHE A 7 -2.61 -10.52 -8.16
C PHE A 7 -1.85 -11.23 -9.28
N ASN A 8 -1.50 -10.47 -10.31
CA ASN A 8 -0.61 -10.88 -11.40
C ASN A 8 0.62 -9.94 -11.46
N GLU A 9 1.77 -10.43 -11.91
CA GLU A 9 3.00 -9.63 -12.07
C GLU A 9 2.78 -8.40 -12.97
N ALA A 10 1.97 -8.54 -14.02
CA ALA A 10 1.63 -7.44 -14.93
C ALA A 10 0.82 -6.30 -14.28
N ASN A 11 0.21 -6.56 -13.12
CA ASN A 11 -0.63 -5.60 -12.39
C ASN A 11 0.17 -4.83 -11.32
N TRP A 12 1.50 -4.91 -11.33
CA TRP A 12 2.37 -4.22 -10.39
C TRP A 12 3.36 -3.33 -11.13
N GLU A 13 3.49 -2.09 -10.66
CA GLU A 13 4.45 -1.13 -11.17
C GLU A 13 5.37 -0.66 -10.05
N LEU A 14 6.69 -0.76 -10.24
CA LEU A 14 7.67 -0.27 -9.28
C LEU A 14 7.72 1.26 -9.32
N ILE A 15 7.34 1.90 -8.22
CA ILE A 15 7.25 3.36 -8.11
C ILE A 15 8.38 3.98 -7.30
N TYR A 16 8.98 3.20 -6.39
CA TYR A 16 10.01 3.71 -5.51
C TYR A 16 11.01 2.60 -5.17
N ASN A 17 12.28 2.90 -5.34
CA ASN A 17 13.39 2.03 -4.99
C ASN A 17 14.46 2.88 -4.31
N PHE A 18 14.81 2.50 -3.09
CA PHE A 18 15.73 3.25 -2.25
C PHE A 18 16.63 2.30 -1.48
N SER A 19 17.91 2.63 -1.38
CA SER A 19 18.84 1.92 -0.51
C SER A 19 19.72 2.92 0.22
N THR A 20 20.01 2.65 1.49
CA THR A 20 20.89 3.47 2.31
C THR A 20 21.64 2.64 3.35
N THR A 21 22.72 3.20 3.86
CA THR A 21 23.57 2.58 4.89
C THR A 21 23.72 3.54 6.07
N ALA A 22 23.81 2.95 7.27
CA ALA A 22 24.01 3.69 8.50
C ALA A 22 25.40 4.31 8.53
N VAL A 23 25.48 5.59 8.92
CA VAL A 23 26.76 6.30 9.02
C VAL A 23 27.52 5.80 10.26
N LEU A 24 28.80 5.46 10.08
CA LEU A 24 29.68 5.08 11.18
C LEU A 24 30.00 6.30 12.04
N PHE A 25 29.62 6.28 13.31
CA PHE A 25 29.90 7.38 14.26
C PHE A 25 31.21 7.16 15.02
N SER A 26 31.51 5.91 15.38
CA SER A 26 32.79 5.49 15.96
C SER A 26 33.09 4.05 15.54
N ALA A 27 34.28 3.52 15.86
CA ALA A 27 34.73 2.19 15.43
C ALA A 27 33.73 1.04 15.70
N ASN A 28 32.84 1.17 16.68
CA ASN A 28 31.81 0.17 17.00
C ASN A 28 30.38 0.73 17.15
N SER A 29 30.13 2.00 16.83
CA SER A 29 28.81 2.61 16.96
C SER A 29 28.33 3.22 15.65
N TYR A 30 27.10 2.87 15.26
CA TYR A 30 26.44 3.39 14.07
C TYR A 30 25.38 4.41 14.48
N THR A 31 25.26 5.48 13.69
CA THR A 31 24.11 6.38 13.78
C THR A 31 22.91 5.67 13.16
N PRO A 32 21.79 5.54 13.88
CA PRO A 32 20.58 4.92 13.34
C PRO A 32 20.13 5.59 12.03
N ILE A 33 19.62 4.79 11.11
CA ILE A 33 19.01 5.28 9.87
C ILE A 33 17.75 6.07 10.23
N SER A 34 17.69 7.33 9.78
CA SER A 34 16.51 8.18 9.97
C SER A 34 15.29 7.61 9.24
N PRO A 35 14.05 7.96 9.66
CA PRO A 35 12.86 7.65 8.89
C PRO A 35 12.99 8.11 7.45
N ILE A 36 12.49 7.29 6.52
CA ILE A 36 12.59 7.52 5.08
C ILE A 36 11.24 8.03 4.61
N ASP A 37 11.21 9.27 4.13
CA ASP A 37 10.04 9.84 3.47
C ASP A 37 10.12 9.53 1.97
N ALA A 38 9.11 8.82 1.44
CA ALA A 38 9.05 8.56 0.01
C ALA A 38 8.48 9.80 -0.71
N PRO A 39 9.21 10.43 -1.64
CA PRO A 39 8.79 11.66 -2.32
C PRO A 39 7.81 11.37 -3.47
N ILE A 40 6.88 10.44 -3.23
CA ILE A 40 5.85 10.02 -4.17
C ILE A 40 4.47 10.28 -3.58
N LEU A 41 3.53 10.65 -4.45
CA LEU A 41 2.12 10.77 -4.11
C LEU A 41 1.38 9.60 -4.75
N LEU A 42 0.72 8.82 -3.90
CA LEU A 42 -0.03 7.64 -4.24
C LEU A 42 -1.52 7.95 -4.22
N GLU A 43 -2.23 7.44 -5.23
CA GLU A 43 -3.69 7.51 -5.34
C GLU A 43 -4.34 6.12 -5.20
N THR A 44 -3.52 5.07 -5.20
CA THR A 44 -3.97 3.68 -5.13
C THR A 44 -4.03 3.21 -3.69
N ASP A 45 -5.03 2.38 -3.39
CA ASP A 45 -5.23 1.83 -2.05
C ASP A 45 -4.38 0.57 -1.79
N ILE A 46 -3.89 -0.08 -2.85
CA ILE A 46 -3.12 -1.33 -2.76
C ILE A 46 -1.66 -1.07 -3.14
N VAL A 47 -0.77 -1.36 -2.19
CA VAL A 47 0.66 -1.16 -2.34
C VAL A 47 1.38 -2.43 -1.88
N ALA A 48 2.41 -2.84 -2.61
CA ALA A 48 3.33 -3.88 -2.16
C ALA A 48 4.64 -3.23 -1.71
N VAL A 49 5.14 -3.66 -0.56
CA VAL A 49 6.40 -3.18 0.00
C VAL A 49 7.32 -4.35 0.26
N TYR A 50 8.57 -4.23 -0.18
CA TYR A 50 9.64 -5.16 0.14
C TYR A 50 10.75 -4.42 0.86
N ILE A 51 11.22 -5.01 1.96
CA ILE A 51 12.33 -4.48 2.74
C ILE A 51 13.37 -5.56 2.96
N ASP A 52 14.63 -5.17 2.81
CA ASP A 52 15.77 -6.04 2.99
C ASP A 52 16.91 -5.33 3.74
N THR A 53 17.72 -6.11 4.46
CA THR A 53 18.83 -5.61 5.28
C THR A 53 19.84 -6.73 5.53
N THR A 54 21.11 -6.38 5.70
CA THR A 54 22.14 -7.35 6.08
C THR A 54 21.97 -7.76 7.54
N VAL A 55 21.48 -8.99 7.76
CA VAL A 55 21.37 -9.59 9.09
C VAL A 55 22.72 -10.21 9.48
N PRO A 56 23.33 -9.83 10.63
CA PRO A 56 24.59 -10.42 11.08
C PRO A 56 24.48 -11.92 11.35
N ASP A 57 25.55 -12.66 11.05
CA ASP A 57 25.64 -14.09 11.33
C ASP A 57 25.27 -14.43 12.78
N GLY A 58 24.46 -15.47 12.95
CA GLY A 58 23.96 -15.90 14.26
C GLY A 58 22.78 -15.09 14.81
N ARG A 59 22.26 -14.09 14.07
CA ARG A 59 21.00 -13.41 14.41
C ARG A 59 19.87 -13.83 13.47
N ASN A 60 18.65 -13.80 13.99
CA ASN A 60 17.43 -14.06 13.21
C ASN A 60 16.49 -12.87 13.35
N TRP A 61 16.72 -11.84 12.54
CA TRP A 61 15.83 -10.69 12.47
C TRP A 61 14.71 -10.98 11.47
N ARG A 62 13.47 -10.80 11.90
CA ARG A 62 12.28 -10.96 11.04
C ARG A 62 11.60 -9.63 10.78
N TYR A 63 11.61 -8.75 11.76
CA TYR A 63 10.90 -7.49 11.72
C TYR A 63 11.69 -6.43 10.93
N GLY A 64 11.06 -5.88 9.90
CA GLY A 64 11.63 -4.90 8.96
C GLY A 64 11.37 -3.45 9.33
N GLY A 65 10.56 -3.18 10.37
CA GLY A 65 10.05 -1.84 10.66
C GLY A 65 8.57 -1.73 10.35
N TYR A 66 8.10 -0.50 10.22
CA TYR A 66 6.72 -0.23 9.83
C TYR A 66 6.65 0.92 8.82
N THR A 67 5.55 0.98 8.11
CA THR A 67 5.22 2.08 7.20
C THR A 67 3.85 2.64 7.54
N GLU A 68 3.66 3.92 7.27
CA GLU A 68 2.38 4.59 7.46
C GLU A 68 2.12 5.56 6.31
N GLN A 69 0.85 5.76 6.01
CA GLN A 69 0.40 6.80 5.09
C GLN A 69 0.48 8.17 5.78
N ARG A 70 0.95 9.16 5.01
CA ARG A 70 1.06 10.56 5.40
C ARG A 70 0.19 11.41 4.48
N PHE A 71 -0.66 12.24 5.07
CA PHE A 71 -1.61 13.06 4.33
C PHE A 71 -1.93 14.36 5.08
N ARG A 72 -2.45 15.35 4.36
CA ARG A 72 -2.83 16.64 4.94
C ARG A 72 -4.18 16.54 5.62
N SER A 73 -4.21 16.73 6.94
CA SER A 73 -5.48 16.75 7.71
C SER A 73 -6.17 18.11 7.75
N GLY A 74 -5.45 19.19 7.42
CA GLY A 74 -5.92 20.57 7.61
C GLY A 74 -5.75 21.07 9.05
N ILE A 75 -5.30 20.24 9.98
CA ILE A 75 -5.03 20.59 11.37
C ILE A 75 -3.55 20.97 11.49
N ILE A 76 -3.28 22.19 11.96
CA ILE A 76 -1.91 22.70 12.10
C ILE A 76 -1.56 22.77 13.59
N ILE A 77 -0.60 21.96 14.01
CA ILE A 77 0.01 22.04 15.33
C ILE A 77 1.53 22.14 15.14
N GLY A 78 2.15 23.21 15.63
CA GLY A 78 3.60 23.40 15.53
C GLY A 78 4.12 23.62 14.10
N GLY A 79 3.27 24.03 13.15
CA GLY A 79 3.64 24.35 11.77
C GLY A 79 3.71 23.14 10.82
N SER A 80 3.43 21.93 11.30
CA SER A 80 3.24 20.75 10.45
C SER A 80 1.75 20.49 10.22
N ASN A 81 1.37 20.21 8.98
CA ASN A 81 0.01 19.84 8.57
C ASN A 81 -0.03 18.37 8.12
N ASP A 82 0.76 17.53 8.78
CA ASP A 82 0.95 16.14 8.38
C ASP A 82 0.31 15.20 9.40
N ALA A 83 -0.75 14.51 8.97
CA ALA A 83 -1.37 13.45 9.73
C ALA A 83 -0.84 12.09 9.28
N ALA A 84 -0.79 11.15 10.23
CA ALA A 84 -0.40 9.77 9.99
C ALA A 84 -1.64 8.87 10.05
N GLY A 85 -1.71 7.91 9.14
CA GLY A 85 -2.69 6.83 9.22
C GLY A 85 -2.22 5.68 10.10
N GLU A 86 -2.96 4.57 10.05
CA GLU A 86 -2.61 3.36 10.78
C GLU A 86 -1.29 2.77 10.25
N PRO A 87 -0.34 2.41 11.14
CA PRO A 87 0.93 1.84 10.73
C PRO A 87 0.80 0.36 10.38
N TYR A 88 1.51 -0.06 9.33
CA TYR A 88 1.62 -1.45 8.92
C TYR A 88 3.03 -1.99 9.13
N ASN A 89 3.12 -3.15 9.76
CA ASN A 89 4.40 -3.83 10.00
C ASN A 89 4.95 -4.45 8.72
N LEU A 90 6.26 -4.30 8.52
CA LEU A 90 7.00 -4.89 7.41
C LEU A 90 7.89 -6.02 7.92
N TRP A 91 8.12 -7.01 7.06
CA TRP A 91 8.95 -8.18 7.37
C TRP A 91 10.11 -8.29 6.40
N ILE A 92 11.30 -8.58 6.93
CA ILE A 92 12.54 -8.67 6.16
C ILE A 92 12.43 -9.84 5.16
N GLY A 93 12.86 -9.59 3.91
CA GLY A 93 12.92 -10.61 2.86
C GLY A 93 11.54 -11.12 2.41
N LYS A 94 10.46 -10.37 2.70
CA LYS A 94 9.10 -10.72 2.30
C LYS A 94 8.39 -9.52 1.69
N ILE A 95 7.68 -9.76 0.60
CA ILE A 95 6.74 -8.78 0.05
C ILE A 95 5.54 -8.72 1.00
N THR A 96 5.26 -7.53 1.52
CA THR A 96 4.10 -7.24 2.35
C THR A 96 3.13 -6.42 1.52
N THR A 97 1.96 -6.99 1.20
CA THR A 97 0.87 -6.28 0.52
C THR A 97 0.05 -5.52 1.56
N LEU A 98 -0.15 -4.24 1.31
CA LEU A 98 -0.83 -3.29 2.19
C LEU A 98 -2.09 -2.79 1.51
N PHE A 99 -3.18 -2.77 2.27
CA PHE A 99 -4.45 -2.19 1.86
C PHE A 99 -4.70 -0.95 2.69
N PHE A 100 -4.36 0.20 2.13
CA PHE A 100 -4.59 1.47 2.78
C PHE A 100 -6.06 1.88 2.65
N PRO A 101 -6.72 2.30 3.74
CA PRO A 101 -8.05 2.86 3.64
C PRO A 101 -7.98 4.23 2.96
N ARG A 102 -8.89 4.47 2.02
CA ARG A 102 -8.97 5.72 1.28
C ARG A 102 -9.38 6.89 2.17
N ILE A 103 -8.39 7.61 2.70
CA ILE A 103 -8.60 8.76 3.60
C ILE A 103 -8.43 10.10 2.87
N SER A 104 -7.55 10.16 1.87
CA SER A 104 -7.32 11.34 1.04
C SER A 104 -7.21 10.94 -0.43
N ALA A 105 -7.35 11.92 -1.33
CA ALA A 105 -7.17 11.69 -2.77
C ALA A 105 -5.73 11.27 -3.10
N GLN A 106 -4.76 11.83 -2.37
CA GLN A 106 -3.34 11.54 -2.50
C GLN A 106 -2.73 11.42 -1.11
N TYR A 107 -1.79 10.50 -0.94
CA TYR A 107 -0.98 10.33 0.27
C TYR A 107 0.47 10.03 -0.09
N SER A 108 1.40 10.25 0.85
CA SER A 108 2.77 9.76 0.73
C SER A 108 3.03 8.65 1.74
N LEU A 109 4.10 7.89 1.54
CA LEU A 109 4.50 6.83 2.45
C LEU A 109 5.72 7.24 3.26
N LYS A 110 5.70 6.89 4.54
CA LYS A 110 6.83 7.08 5.45
C LYS A 110 7.23 5.77 6.08
N PHE A 111 8.51 5.45 5.99
CA PHE A 111 9.07 4.19 6.45
C PHE A 111 9.95 4.41 7.67
N TYR A 112 9.80 3.53 8.65
CA TYR A 112 10.53 3.55 9.91
C TYR A 112 11.36 2.28 10.06
N PRO A 113 12.58 2.26 9.49
CA PRO A 113 13.48 1.14 9.70
C PRO A 113 13.87 1.04 11.18
N PRO A 114 14.07 -0.17 11.71
CA PRO A 114 14.58 -0.35 13.06
C PRO A 114 15.95 0.30 13.26
N LYS A 115 16.17 0.89 14.43
CA LYS A 115 17.40 1.65 14.74
C LYS A 115 18.69 0.82 14.73
N TRP A 116 18.58 -0.50 14.76
CA TRP A 116 19.71 -1.43 14.74
C TRP A 116 20.11 -1.89 13.34
N PHE A 117 19.42 -1.43 12.28
CA PHE A 117 19.79 -1.73 10.90
C PHE A 117 21.07 -0.98 10.53
N LYS A 118 21.99 -1.70 9.88
CA LYS A 118 23.24 -1.12 9.33
C LYS A 118 23.07 -0.66 7.89
N ASP A 119 22.12 -1.23 7.19
CA ASP A 119 21.76 -0.99 5.82
C ASP A 119 20.29 -1.32 5.63
N VAL A 120 19.64 -0.68 4.68
CA VAL A 120 18.26 -0.99 4.33
C VAL A 120 18.06 -0.76 2.84
N SER A 121 17.41 -1.72 2.21
CA SER A 121 16.91 -1.64 0.84
C SER A 121 15.39 -1.72 0.88
N LEU A 122 14.73 -0.78 0.22
CA LEU A 122 13.29 -0.63 0.19
C LEU A 122 12.81 -0.53 -1.25
N GLN A 123 11.82 -1.34 -1.58
CA GLN A 123 11.14 -1.30 -2.87
C GLN A 123 9.64 -1.22 -2.62
N VAL A 124 8.97 -0.38 -3.41
CA VAL A 124 7.53 -0.13 -3.32
C VAL A 124 6.94 -0.24 -4.71
N TRP A 125 5.88 -1.03 -4.83
CA TRP A 125 5.09 -1.17 -6.03
C TRP A 125 3.66 -0.70 -5.79
N GLN A 126 3.09 -0.01 -6.76
CA GLN A 126 1.66 0.24 -6.81
C GLN A 126 0.96 -0.86 -7.59
N TYR A 127 -0.23 -1.23 -7.14
CA TYR A 127 -1.11 -2.08 -7.93
C TYR A 127 -1.81 -1.24 -9.00
N THR A 128 -1.75 -1.70 -10.24
CA THR A 128 -2.35 -1.06 -11.44
C THR A 128 -3.46 -1.89 -12.06
N GLY A 129 -3.75 -3.07 -11.51
CA GLY A 129 -4.82 -3.94 -11.99
C GLY A 129 -6.22 -3.43 -11.63
N ILE A 130 -7.22 -4.15 -12.12
CA ILE A 130 -8.62 -3.89 -11.78
C ILE A 130 -8.83 -4.24 -10.30
N ASP A 131 -9.49 -3.33 -9.60
CA ASP A 131 -9.89 -3.48 -8.22
C ASP A 131 -11.41 -3.43 -8.15
N ASP A 132 -12.02 -4.61 -8.13
CA ASP A 132 -13.47 -4.73 -8.05
C ASP A 132 -13.90 -4.62 -6.59
N GLU A 133 -14.15 -3.39 -6.14
CA GLU A 133 -14.94 -3.19 -4.94
C GLU A 133 -16.37 -3.68 -5.21
N SER A 134 -16.74 -4.77 -4.53
CA SER A 134 -18.00 -5.52 -4.73
C SER A 134 -19.33 -4.74 -4.67
N SER A 135 -19.32 -3.41 -4.51
CA SER A 135 -20.50 -2.56 -4.73
C SER A 135 -20.99 -2.58 -6.17
N ASP A 136 -20.12 -2.84 -7.15
CA ASP A 136 -20.54 -2.86 -8.56
C ASP A 136 -21.13 -4.22 -8.99
N ILE A 137 -20.79 -5.31 -8.31
CA ILE A 137 -21.29 -6.66 -8.65
C ILE A 137 -22.79 -6.79 -8.35
N ALA A 138 -23.28 -6.18 -7.28
CA ALA A 138 -24.72 -6.11 -6.99
C ALA A 138 -25.47 -5.32 -8.06
N SER A 139 -24.90 -4.18 -8.47
CA SER A 139 -25.44 -3.34 -9.55
C SER A 139 -25.49 -4.11 -10.88
N VAL A 140 -24.43 -4.84 -11.25
CA VAL A 140 -24.37 -5.65 -12.48
C VAL A 140 -25.38 -6.80 -12.47
N GLN A 141 -25.57 -7.49 -11.34
CA GLN A 141 -26.61 -8.51 -11.19
C GLN A 141 -28.02 -7.91 -11.28
N GLU A 142 -28.25 -6.73 -10.70
CA GLU A 142 -29.52 -6.01 -10.81
C GLU A 142 -29.81 -5.59 -12.25
N PHE A 143 -28.82 -5.07 -12.99
CA PHE A 143 -28.96 -4.73 -14.41
C PHE A 143 -29.29 -5.95 -15.29
N SER A 144 -28.64 -7.10 -15.05
CA SER A 144 -28.94 -8.34 -15.78
C SER A 144 -30.38 -8.81 -15.55
N ASN A 145 -30.86 -8.75 -14.29
CA ASN A 145 -32.23 -9.10 -13.92
C ASN A 145 -33.27 -8.13 -14.51
N ILE A 146 -32.94 -6.85 -14.64
CA ILE A 146 -33.81 -5.84 -15.26
C ILE A 146 -33.96 -6.11 -16.76
N ASN A 147 -32.87 -6.37 -17.47
CA ASN A 147 -32.91 -6.67 -18.91
C ASN A 147 -33.75 -7.91 -19.19
N PHE A 148 -33.57 -8.97 -18.40
CA PHE A 148 -34.37 -10.20 -18.54
C PHE A 148 -35.87 -9.95 -18.33
N LYS A 149 -36.26 -9.11 -17.36
CA LYS A 149 -37.66 -8.76 -17.13
C LYS A 149 -38.25 -7.89 -18.26
N LEU A 150 -37.45 -7.00 -18.85
CA LEU A 150 -37.86 -6.18 -19.99
C LEU A 150 -38.14 -7.04 -21.22
N ASP A 151 -37.28 -8.01 -21.52
CA ASP A 151 -37.47 -8.93 -22.64
C ASP A 151 -38.77 -9.73 -22.49
N GLN A 152 -39.06 -10.23 -21.29
CA GLN A 152 -40.32 -10.93 -21.00
C GLN A 152 -41.57 -10.04 -21.16
N LEU A 153 -41.47 -8.74 -20.87
CA LEU A 153 -42.57 -7.80 -21.05
C LEU A 153 -42.79 -7.49 -22.53
N LEU A 154 -41.72 -7.32 -23.30
CA LEU A 154 -41.79 -7.09 -24.74
C LEU A 154 -42.39 -8.30 -25.48
N GLU A 155 -42.02 -9.53 -25.10
CA GLU A 155 -42.66 -10.74 -25.65
C GLU A 155 -44.16 -10.80 -25.34
N LYS A 156 -44.57 -10.42 -24.13
CA LYS A 156 -45.99 -10.41 -23.73
C LYS A 156 -46.80 -9.35 -24.45
N VAL A 157 -46.22 -8.19 -24.73
CA VAL A 157 -46.89 -7.10 -25.47
C VAL A 157 -47.07 -7.46 -26.95
N ASN A 158 -46.10 -8.16 -27.55
CA ASN A 158 -46.18 -8.59 -28.95
C ASN A 158 -47.07 -9.83 -29.17
N ALA A 159 -47.49 -10.50 -28.08
CA ALA A 159 -48.38 -11.67 -28.12
C ALA A 159 -49.88 -11.32 -27.96
N VAL A 160 -50.22 -10.04 -27.87
CA VAL A 160 -51.60 -9.49 -27.82
C VAL A 160 -51.89 -8.75 -29.12
#